data_AF-A0A9E2CDT9-F1
#
_entry.id   AF-A0A9E2CDT9-F1
#
_cell.length_a   1.000
_cell.length_b   1.000
_cell.length_c   1.000
_cell.angle_alpha   90.00
_cell.angle_beta   90.00
_cell.angle_gamma   90.00
#
_symmetry.space_group_name_H-M   'P 1'
#
loop_
_entity.id
_entity.type
_entity.pdbx_description
1 polymer ?
#
loop_
_entity_poly.entity_id
_entity_poly.type
_entity_poly.pdbx_seq_one_letter_code
_entity_poly.pdbx_strand_id
1 'polypeptide(L)' 'MTNITYSVNNIPIRLTDERWTHIVENHDDIAGYYFDVLETIANPTWIFE' A
#
# COMPACT_ATOMS: atom_id res chain seq x y z
N MET A 1 -13.15 -3.57 -4.77
CA MET A 1 -12.97 -2.16 -4.39
C MET A 1 -11.58 -1.71 -4.81
N THR A 2 -11.37 -0.40 -4.97
CA THR A 2 -10.10 0.18 -5.44
C THR A 2 -9.78 1.38 -4.59
N ASN A 3 -8.63 1.38 -3.94
CA ASN A 3 -8.12 2.54 -3.22
C ASN A 3 -6.97 3.19 -4.00
N ILE A 4 -6.88 4.52 -3.89
CA ILE A 4 -5.82 5.32 -4.45
C ILE A 4 -5.20 6.10 -3.30
N THR A 5 -3.89 6.00 -3.17
CA THR A 5 -3.07 6.84 -2.29
C THR A 5 -2.05 7.59 -3.17
N TYR A 6 -1.43 8.63 -2.64
CA TYR A 6 -0.42 9.40 -3.36
C TYR A 6 0.92 9.23 -2.66
N SER A 7 1.99 8.99 -3.41
CA SER A 7 3.33 8.99 -2.82
C SER A 7 3.73 10.40 -2.37
N VAL A 8 4.82 10.49 -1.62
CA VAL A 8 5.46 11.76 -1.24
C VAL A 8 5.80 12.68 -2.42
N ASN A 9 5.96 12.11 -3.62
CA ASN A 9 6.20 12.84 -4.87
C ASN A 9 4.90 13.13 -5.65
N ASN A 10 3.76 13.01 -4.98
CA ASN A 10 2.41 13.18 -5.54
C ASN A 10 2.11 12.23 -6.72
N ILE A 11 2.74 11.05 -6.74
CA ILE A 11 2.48 10.02 -7.76
C ILE A 11 1.31 9.16 -7.27
N PRO A 12 0.20 9.05 -8.03
CA PRO A 12 -0.93 8.23 -7.63
C PRO A 12 -0.57 6.74 -7.70
N ILE A 13 -0.78 6.04 -6.59
CA ILE A 13 -0.60 4.59 -6.47
C ILE A 13 -1.97 3.96 -6.24
N ARG A 14 -2.36 3.08 -7.17
CA ARG A 14 -3.64 2.37 -7.15
C ARG A 14 -3.44 0.94 -6.65
N LEU A 15 -4.08 0.61 -5.53
CA LEU A 15 -4.12 -0.73 -4.96
C LEU A 15 -5.56 -1.26 -5.02
N THR A 16 -5.81 -2.22 -5.90
CA THR A 16 -7.09 -2.91 -6.00
C THR A 16 -7.15 -4.07 -5.02
N ASP A 17 -8.35 -4.49 -4.62
CA ASP A 17 -8.51 -5.67 -3.76
C ASP A 17 -7.88 -6.92 -4.37
N GLU A 18 -8.05 -7.14 -5.68
CA GLU A 18 -7.43 -8.26 -6.41
C GLU A 18 -5.90 -8.27 -6.27
N ARG A 19 -5.26 -7.10 -6.47
CA ARG A 19 -3.80 -6.98 -6.32
C ARG A 19 -3.36 -7.21 -4.88
N TRP A 20 -4.14 -6.74 -3.91
CA TRP A 20 -3.86 -7.01 -2.50
C TRP A 20 -3.96 -8.49 -2.18
N THR A 21 -5.00 -9.18 -2.64
CA THR A 21 -5.14 -10.63 -2.49
C THR A 21 -3.91 -11.36 -3.00
N HIS A 22 -3.43 -11.02 -4.20
CA HIS A 22 -2.22 -11.62 -4.77
C HIS A 22 -0.93 -11.35 -3.97
N ILE A 23 -0.82 -10.17 -3.33
CA ILE A 23 0.31 -9.86 -2.46
C ILE A 23 0.26 -10.74 -1.21
N VAL A 24 -0.89 -10.81 -0.53
CA VAL A 24 -1.03 -11.52 0.74
C VAL A 24 -1.03 -13.04 0.59
N GLU A 25 -1.28 -13.56 -0.62
CA GLU A 25 -1.09 -14.98 -0.96
C GLU A 25 0.34 -15.47 -0.68
N ASN A 26 1.35 -14.59 -0.81
CA ASN A 26 2.76 -14.91 -0.55
C ASN A 26 3.33 -14.17 0.67
N HIS A 27 2.56 -13.25 1.26
CA HIS A 27 2.93 -12.42 2.40
C HIS A 27 1.74 -12.32 3.36
N ASP A 28 1.41 -13.46 3.99
CA ASP A 28 0.28 -13.56 4.91
C ASP A 28 0.50 -12.74 6.19
N ASP A 29 1.76 -12.48 6.54
CA ASP A 29 2.19 -11.60 7.63
C ASP A 29 1.63 -10.18 7.51
N ILE A 30 1.40 -9.69 6.28
CA ILE A 30 0.86 -8.35 6.04
C ILE A 30 -0.64 -8.31 5.76
N ALA A 31 -1.37 -9.43 5.83
CA ALA A 31 -2.77 -9.51 5.42
C ALA A 31 -3.72 -8.53 6.13
N GLY A 32 -3.42 -8.19 7.39
CA GLY A 32 -4.17 -7.22 8.19
C GLY A 32 -3.84 -5.74 7.93
N TYR A 33 -2.80 -5.44 7.15
CA TYR A 33 -2.17 -4.13 7.07
C TYR A 33 -2.51 -3.35 5.79
N TYR A 34 -3.64 -3.66 5.14
CA TYR A 34 -4.03 -3.02 3.87
C TYR A 34 -3.99 -1.48 3.95
N PHE A 35 -4.63 -0.93 4.98
CA PHE A 35 -4.67 0.53 5.18
C PHE A 35 -3.36 1.09 5.69
N ASP A 36 -2.61 0.34 6.50
CA ASP A 36 -1.29 0.76 6.97
C ASP A 36 -0.28 0.87 5.82
N VAL A 37 -0.37 0.00 4.80
CA VAL A 37 0.44 0.10 3.57
C VAL A 37 0.07 1.37 2.80
N LEU A 38 -1.22 1.66 2.63
CA LEU A 38 -1.66 2.89 1.96
C LEU A 38 -1.23 4.16 2.70
N GLU A 39 -1.28 4.13 4.03
CA GLU A 39 -0.83 5.21 4.90
C GLU A 39 0.69 5.35 4.83
N THR A 40 1.44 4.26 4.83
CA THR A 40 2.91 4.28 4.71
C THR A 40 3.36 4.90 3.38
N ILE A 41 2.60 4.70 2.30
CA ILE A 41 2.89 5.33 1.00
C ILE A 41 2.64 6.84 1.05
N ALA A 42 1.56 7.28 1.70
CA ALA A 42 1.20 8.70 1.81
C ALA A 42 2.08 9.46 2.79
N ASN A 43 2.31 8.88 3.97
CA ASN A 43 2.92 9.50 5.13
C ASN A 43 3.99 8.57 5.76
N PRO A 44 5.08 8.25 5.03
CA PRO A 44 6.13 7.39 5.56
C PRO A 44 6.85 8.05 6.73
N THR A 45 7.23 7.25 7.74
CA THR A 45 8.09 7.73 8.84
C THR A 45 9.53 7.98 8.39
N TRP A 46 10.04 7.15 7.47
CA TRP A 46 11.39 7.27 6.91
C TRP A 46 11.38 7.07 5.41
N ILE A 47 12.19 7.86 4.71
CA ILE A 47 12.48 7.72 3.29
C ILE A 47 13.98 7.53 3.19
N PHE A 48 14.41 6.44 2.55
CA PHE A 48 15.82 6.14 2.33
C PHE A 48 16.21 6.56 0.90
N GLU A 49 17.48 6.92 0.70
CA GLU A 49 18.07 7.24 -0.61
C GLU A 49 18.52 6.00 -1.39
#